data_AF-A0A2D7W5G5-F1
#
_entry.id   AF-A0A2D7W5G5-F1
#
_cell.length_a   1.000
_cell.length_b   1.000
_cell.length_c   1.000
_cell.angle_alpha   90.00
_cell.angle_beta   90.00
_cell.angle_gamma   90.00
#
_symmetry.space_group_name_H-M   'P 1'
#
loop_
_entity.id
_entity.type
_entity.pdbx_description
1 polymer ?
#
loop_
_entity_poly.entity_id
_entity_poly.type
_entity_poly.pdbx_seq_one_letter_code
_entity_poly.pdbx_strand_id
1 'polypeptide(L)'
;MRGILNSINISSDGGVPKFPINEVNILFQGMEGDFNKFRMSKGGGDLDRAITLFSLEIIHLLQEEGHPIKVGSTGENLTVEGIDWSKLKQGMKISVGECIIQLSEPCAPCSKIGGSFNDRKFSRIDHTLEFGWSRWLARVLVEGKISVGDSISFLS
;
A
#
# COMPACT_ATOMS: atom_id res chain seq x y z
N MET A 1 -16.10 9.12 -0.30
CA MET A 1 -14.77 9.70 0.02
C MET A 1 -13.94 9.63 -1.24
N ARG A 2 -13.25 10.72 -1.62
CA ARG A 2 -12.46 10.81 -2.85
C ARG A 2 -11.03 11.12 -2.49
N GLY A 3 -10.09 10.46 -3.15
CA GLY A 3 -8.65 10.70 -3.01
C GLY A 3 -7.96 10.68 -4.36
N ILE A 4 -6.64 10.74 -4.35
CA ILE A 4 -5.77 10.71 -5.52
C ILE A 4 -4.67 9.68 -5.29
N LEU A 5 -4.31 8.95 -6.34
CA LEU A 5 -3.13 8.10 -6.37
C LEU A 5 -1.87 8.96 -6.48
N ASN A 6 -1.16 9.14 -5.36
CA ASN A 6 0.01 10.01 -5.27
C ASN A 6 1.27 9.35 -5.85
N SER A 7 1.48 8.06 -5.56
CA SER A 7 2.63 7.30 -6.08
C SER A 7 2.28 5.84 -6.33
N ILE A 8 2.88 5.27 -7.38
CA ILE A 8 2.90 3.84 -7.67
C ILE A 8 4.33 3.37 -7.43
N ASN A 9 4.54 2.41 -6.54
CA ASN A 9 5.87 1.94 -6.16
C ASN A 9 6.02 0.43 -6.42
N ILE A 10 7.12 0.07 -7.09
CA ILE A 10 7.48 -1.33 -7.36
C ILE A 10 8.90 -1.66 -6.85
N SER A 11 9.18 -2.94 -6.65
CA SER A 11 10.56 -3.43 -6.56
C SER A 11 10.71 -4.66 -7.44
N SER A 12 11.53 -4.56 -8.48
CA SER A 12 11.82 -5.65 -9.43
C SER A 12 12.56 -6.82 -8.78
N ASP A 13 13.43 -6.52 -7.81
CA ASP A 13 14.19 -7.53 -7.05
C ASP A 13 13.49 -7.95 -5.75
N GLY A 14 12.37 -7.28 -5.45
CA GLY A 14 11.57 -7.41 -4.24
C GLY A 14 12.17 -6.73 -3.01
N GLY A 15 11.49 -6.93 -1.88
CA GLY A 15 11.86 -6.28 -0.62
C GLY A 15 11.43 -4.82 -0.56
N VAL A 16 12.15 -4.06 0.27
CA VAL A 16 11.93 -2.64 0.56
C VAL A 16 13.26 -1.90 0.49
N PRO A 17 13.31 -0.63 0.02
CA PRO A 17 12.18 0.18 -0.43
C PRO A 17 11.62 -0.27 -1.80
N LYS A 18 10.42 0.18 -2.13
CA LYS A 18 9.88 0.20 -3.50
C LYS A 18 10.10 1.59 -4.11
N PHE A 19 10.25 1.65 -5.42
CA PHE A 19 10.60 2.87 -6.16
C PHE A 19 9.46 3.33 -7.07
N PRO A 20 9.29 4.65 -7.25
CA PRO A 20 8.16 5.21 -7.97
C PRO A 20 8.22 4.94 -9.48
N ILE A 21 7.06 4.71 -10.08
CA ILE A 21 6.82 4.62 -11.52
C ILE A 21 5.56 5.40 -11.88
N ASN A 22 5.40 5.77 -13.16
CA ASN A 22 4.28 6.62 -13.58
C ASN A 22 2.97 5.87 -13.81
N GLU A 23 3.05 4.61 -14.26
CA GLU A 23 1.90 3.78 -14.61
C GLU A 23 2.24 2.29 -14.48
N VAL A 24 1.23 1.46 -14.27
CA VAL A 24 1.40 0.00 -14.17
C VAL A 24 0.07 -0.71 -14.47
N ASN A 25 0.14 -1.95 -14.94
CA ASN A 25 -1.02 -2.84 -14.92
C ASN A 25 -1.09 -3.57 -13.57
N ILE A 26 -2.27 -3.56 -12.97
CA ILE A 26 -2.60 -4.37 -11.80
C ILE A 26 -3.29 -5.64 -12.30
N LEU A 27 -2.71 -6.79 -11.93
CA LEU A 27 -3.24 -8.12 -12.17
C LEU A 27 -3.74 -8.73 -10.86
N PHE A 28 -4.50 -9.83 -10.93
CA PHE A 28 -4.99 -10.54 -9.75
C PHE A 28 -3.86 -10.94 -8.79
N GLN A 29 -2.69 -11.25 -9.33
CA GLN A 29 -1.51 -11.67 -8.56
C GLN A 29 -0.66 -10.50 -8.03
N GLY A 30 -0.97 -9.25 -8.40
CA GLY A 30 -0.25 -8.04 -8.01
C GLY A 30 0.08 -7.13 -9.19
N MET A 31 0.95 -6.15 -8.96
CA MET A 31 1.43 -5.21 -9.99
C MET A 31 2.50 -5.83 -10.89
N GLU A 32 2.40 -5.60 -12.19
CA GLU A 32 3.46 -5.94 -13.13
C GLU A 32 4.79 -5.29 -12.74
N GLY A 33 5.88 -6.06 -12.85
CA GLY A 33 7.22 -5.61 -12.45
C GLY A 33 7.46 -5.57 -10.92
N ASP A 34 6.45 -5.83 -10.09
CA ASP A 34 6.63 -5.92 -8.64
C ASP A 34 6.88 -7.36 -8.16
N PHE A 35 8.12 -7.62 -7.75
CA PHE A 35 8.49 -8.91 -7.18
C PHE A 35 8.17 -8.98 -5.67
N ASN A 36 7.45 -10.04 -5.28
CA ASN A 36 7.22 -10.34 -3.87
C ASN A 36 7.39 -11.83 -3.62
N LYS A 37 8.49 -12.18 -2.93
CA LYS A 37 8.81 -13.57 -2.59
C LYS A 37 7.70 -14.30 -1.84
N PHE A 38 6.94 -13.60 -0.98
CA PHE A 38 5.82 -14.21 -0.24
C PHE A 38 4.68 -14.59 -1.18
N ARG A 39 4.37 -13.75 -2.18
CA ARG A 39 3.40 -14.09 -3.23
C ARG A 39 3.91 -15.27 -4.07
N MET A 40 5.19 -15.32 -4.42
CA MET A 40 5.68 -16.39 -5.30
C MET A 40 5.88 -17.75 -4.62
N SER A 41 6.22 -17.79 -3.33
CA SER A 41 6.54 -19.05 -2.63
C SER A 41 5.34 -19.96 -2.35
N LYS A 42 4.10 -19.47 -2.51
CA LYS A 42 2.87 -20.24 -2.24
C LYS A 42 2.11 -20.69 -3.51
N GLY A 43 2.82 -21.04 -4.59
CA GLY A 43 2.20 -21.71 -5.76
C GLY A 43 1.04 -20.96 -6.41
N GLY A 44 1.08 -19.62 -6.43
CA GLY A 44 0.00 -18.75 -6.92
C GLY A 44 -0.16 -17.47 -6.12
N GLY A 45 0.39 -17.42 -4.92
CA GLY A 45 0.37 -16.25 -4.04
C GLY A 45 -0.95 -16.08 -3.30
N ASP A 46 -0.88 -15.33 -2.20
CA ASP A 46 -2.06 -14.96 -1.46
C ASP A 46 -2.72 -13.77 -2.18
N LEU A 47 -3.78 -14.06 -2.95
CA LEU A 47 -4.51 -13.06 -3.73
C LEU A 47 -5.14 -11.98 -2.83
N ASP A 48 -5.33 -12.26 -1.55
CA ASP A 48 -5.78 -11.28 -0.57
C ASP A 48 -4.72 -10.21 -0.27
N ARG A 49 -3.48 -10.44 -0.67
CA ARG A 49 -2.33 -9.57 -0.39
C ARG A 49 -1.64 -9.13 -1.68
N ALA A 50 -2.41 -9.01 -2.77
CA ALA A 50 -1.91 -8.62 -4.07
C ALA A 50 -1.29 -7.21 -4.04
N ILE A 51 -1.97 -6.26 -3.40
CA ILE A 51 -1.61 -4.84 -3.36
C ILE A 51 -1.46 -4.38 -1.90
N THR A 52 -0.46 -3.54 -1.63
CA THR A 52 -0.32 -2.83 -0.35
C THR A 52 -0.54 -1.33 -0.56
N LEU A 53 -1.33 -0.69 0.31
CA LEU A 53 -1.63 0.75 0.27
C LEU A 53 -1.11 1.47 1.51
N PHE A 54 -0.75 2.74 1.35
CA PHE A 54 -0.47 3.63 2.48
C PHE A 54 -0.89 5.08 2.24
N SER A 55 -1.21 5.81 3.30
CA SER A 55 -1.60 7.22 3.24
C SER A 55 -0.38 8.13 3.26
N LEU A 56 -0.38 9.09 2.35
CA LEU A 56 0.63 10.15 2.30
C LEU A 56 0.57 11.03 3.56
N GLU A 57 -0.63 11.31 4.06
CA GLU A 57 -0.84 12.09 5.28
C GLU A 57 -0.19 11.41 6.49
N ILE A 58 -0.32 10.09 6.62
CA ILE A 58 0.36 9.34 7.70
C ILE A 58 1.88 9.38 7.51
N ILE A 59 2.38 9.27 6.28
CA ILE A 59 3.82 9.41 6.01
C ILE A 59 4.32 10.79 6.48
N HIS A 60 3.59 11.86 6.19
CA HIS A 60 3.95 13.21 6.65
C HIS A 60 3.92 13.33 8.19
N LEU A 61 2.88 12.81 8.86
CA LEU A 61 2.82 12.81 10.33
C LEU A 61 4.01 12.05 10.95
N LEU A 62 4.39 10.91 10.37
CA LEU A 62 5.55 10.15 10.83
C LEU A 62 6.87 10.89 10.58
N GLN A 63 6.97 11.68 9.51
CA GLN A 63 8.12 12.55 9.26
C GLN A 63 8.18 13.71 10.27
N GLU A 64 7.04 14.27 10.67
CA GLU A 64 6.94 15.27 11.74
C GLU A 64 7.36 14.69 13.10
N GLU A 65 7.06 13.41 13.36
CA GLU A 65 7.60 12.64 14.50
C GLU A 65 9.11 12.34 14.36
N GLY A 66 9.73 12.74 13.24
CA GLY A 66 11.16 12.63 12.96
C GLY A 66 11.58 11.33 12.29
N HIS A 67 10.66 10.42 11.95
CA HIS A 67 11.02 9.17 11.30
C HIS A 67 11.52 9.42 9.86
N PRO A 68 12.58 8.72 9.39
CA PRO A 68 13.14 8.91 8.04
C PRO A 68 12.31 8.22 6.94
N ILE A 69 11.01 7.98 7.21
CA ILE A 69 10.09 7.32 6.29
C ILE A 69 9.93 8.15 5.01
N LYS A 70 9.79 7.46 3.88
CA LYS A 70 9.56 8.06 2.57
C LYS A 70 8.50 7.26 1.84
N VAL A 71 7.92 7.86 0.81
CA VAL A 71 7.10 7.14 -0.18
C VAL A 71 7.86 5.91 -0.68
N GLY A 72 7.20 4.76 -0.66
CA GLY A 72 7.73 3.44 -1.02
C GLY A 72 8.64 2.79 0.03
N SER A 73 9.08 3.51 1.07
CA SER A 73 10.10 2.98 2.01
C SER A 73 9.56 1.89 2.92
N THR A 74 8.25 1.86 3.13
CA THR A 74 7.57 0.78 3.84
C THR A 74 7.10 -0.35 2.91
N GLY A 75 7.40 -0.28 1.62
CA GLY A 75 7.07 -1.32 0.65
C GLY A 75 5.61 -1.33 0.23
N GLU A 76 4.88 -0.25 0.46
CA GLU A 76 3.56 -0.05 -0.11
C GLU A 76 3.65 0.06 -1.64
N ASN A 77 2.67 -0.51 -2.33
CA ASN A 77 2.55 -0.40 -3.78
C ASN A 77 1.87 0.89 -4.19
N LEU A 78 0.83 1.31 -3.48
CA LEU A 78 0.07 2.52 -3.77
C LEU A 78 0.17 3.48 -2.59
N THR A 79 0.72 4.67 -2.82
CA THR A 79 0.65 5.78 -1.87
C THR A 79 -0.49 6.68 -2.31
N VAL A 80 -1.40 6.98 -1.40
CA VAL A 80 -2.65 7.69 -1.71
C VAL A 80 -2.85 8.89 -0.82
N GLU A 81 -3.62 9.86 -1.30
CA GLU A 81 -3.87 11.15 -0.65
C GLU A 81 -5.37 11.49 -0.70
N GLY A 82 -5.87 12.27 0.25
CA GLY A 82 -7.25 12.75 0.35
C GLY A 82 -8.22 11.76 0.99
N ILE A 83 -7.72 10.64 1.54
CA ILE A 83 -8.53 9.58 2.14
C ILE A 83 -8.41 9.66 3.66
N ASP A 84 -9.55 9.74 4.34
CA ASP A 84 -9.61 9.60 5.79
C ASP A 84 -9.30 8.15 6.18
N TRP A 85 -8.02 7.92 6.47
CA TRP A 85 -7.43 6.61 6.71
C TRP A 85 -8.06 5.88 7.91
N SER A 86 -8.56 6.64 8.90
CA SER A 86 -9.19 6.09 10.10
C SER A 86 -10.52 5.38 9.82
N LYS A 87 -11.15 5.66 8.68
CA LYS A 87 -12.44 5.08 8.28
C LYS A 87 -12.30 3.80 7.48
N LEU A 88 -11.08 3.37 7.15
CA LEU A 88 -10.85 2.16 6.38
C LEU A 88 -11.24 0.90 7.17
N LYS A 89 -11.90 -0.03 6.46
CA LYS A 89 -12.36 -1.30 7.00
C LYS A 89 -12.15 -2.40 5.98
N GLN A 90 -11.92 -3.61 6.47
CA GLN A 90 -11.93 -4.81 5.65
C GLN A 90 -13.24 -4.91 4.84
N GLY A 91 -13.13 -5.34 3.59
CA GLY A 91 -14.24 -5.50 2.66
C GLY A 91 -14.60 -4.25 1.86
N MET A 92 -14.09 -3.06 2.23
CA MET A 92 -14.31 -1.84 1.45
C MET A 92 -13.69 -1.98 0.06
N LYS A 93 -14.46 -1.58 -0.96
CA LYS A 93 -14.04 -1.58 -2.37
C LYS A 93 -13.58 -0.19 -2.77
N ILE A 94 -12.47 -0.14 -3.49
CA ILE A 94 -11.82 1.08 -3.94
C ILE A 94 -11.65 0.97 -5.45
N SER A 95 -12.13 1.98 -6.17
CA SER A 95 -11.79 2.21 -7.58
C SER A 95 -10.55 3.10 -7.67
N VAL A 96 -9.65 2.75 -8.59
CA VAL A 96 -8.44 3.51 -8.91
C VAL A 96 -8.08 3.23 -10.37
N GLY A 97 -8.05 4.26 -11.22
CA GLY A 97 -7.89 4.11 -12.67
C GLY A 97 -8.93 3.15 -13.24
N GLU A 98 -8.47 2.14 -13.99
CA GLU A 98 -9.31 1.07 -14.55
C GLU A 98 -9.59 -0.07 -13.55
N CYS A 99 -8.97 -0.04 -12.37
CA CYS A 99 -9.00 -1.14 -11.41
C CYS A 99 -10.06 -0.98 -10.32
N ILE A 100 -10.51 -2.11 -9.81
CA ILE A 100 -11.24 -2.20 -8.53
C ILE A 100 -10.47 -3.14 -7.61
N ILE A 101 -10.13 -2.66 -6.43
CA ILE A 101 -9.49 -3.44 -5.36
C ILE A 101 -10.39 -3.49 -4.13
N GLN A 102 -10.21 -4.49 -3.28
CA GLN A 102 -10.94 -4.62 -2.02
C GLN A 102 -9.96 -4.81 -0.87
N LEU A 103 -10.11 -3.99 0.17
CA LEU A 103 -9.31 -4.09 1.39
C LEU A 103 -9.52 -5.45 2.05
N SER A 104 -8.44 -6.17 2.29
CA SER A 104 -8.47 -7.53 2.85
C SER A 104 -8.16 -7.53 4.34
N GLU A 105 -7.11 -6.82 4.77
CA GLU A 105 -6.70 -6.71 6.17
C GLU A 105 -5.68 -5.57 6.38
N PRO A 106 -5.50 -5.09 7.62
CA PRO A 106 -4.35 -4.26 7.97
C PRO A 106 -3.03 -4.98 7.73
N CYS A 107 -2.04 -4.29 7.18
CA CYS A 107 -0.72 -4.86 6.91
C CYS A 107 0.15 -4.82 8.17
N ALA A 108 0.37 -5.97 8.80
CA ALA A 108 1.26 -6.09 9.95
C ALA A 108 2.68 -5.58 9.61
N PRO A 109 3.29 -4.72 10.44
CA PRO A 109 4.65 -4.27 10.22
C PRO A 109 5.66 -5.39 10.54
N CYS A 110 6.85 -5.32 9.94
CA CYS A 110 7.90 -6.32 10.17
C CYS A 110 9.28 -5.66 10.17
N SER A 111 10.30 -6.38 10.64
CA SER A 111 11.66 -5.85 10.78
C SER A 111 12.28 -5.29 9.49
N LYS A 112 11.79 -5.69 8.32
CA LYS A 112 12.25 -5.21 7.01
C LYS A 112 12.03 -3.71 6.82
N ILE A 113 10.94 -3.15 7.35
CA ILE A 113 10.66 -1.70 7.22
C ILE A 113 11.37 -0.86 8.29
N GLY A 114 12.19 -1.47 9.16
CA GLY A 114 12.84 -0.79 10.28
C GLY A 114 13.68 0.42 9.87
N GLY A 115 14.24 0.45 8.66
CA GLY A 115 14.97 1.62 8.14
C GLY A 115 14.10 2.86 7.92
N SER A 116 12.77 2.72 7.90
CA SER A 116 11.82 3.83 7.78
C SER A 116 11.53 4.51 9.13
N PHE A 117 12.01 3.97 10.25
CA PHE A 117 11.63 4.43 11.59
C PHE A 117 12.85 4.70 12.46
N ASN A 118 12.86 5.84 13.15
CA ASN A 118 13.76 6.10 14.28
C ASN A 118 13.84 4.92 15.24
N ASP A 119 15.05 4.60 15.67
CA ASP A 119 15.40 3.44 16.51
C ASP A 119 14.86 2.11 15.99
N ARG A 120 14.54 2.02 14.69
CA ARG A 120 13.86 0.88 14.06
C ARG A 120 12.52 0.53 14.71
N LYS A 121 11.80 1.49 15.30
CA LYS A 121 10.48 1.32 15.94
C LYS A 121 9.35 1.13 14.91
N PHE A 122 9.45 0.10 14.07
CA PHE A 122 8.48 -0.18 13.00
C PHE A 122 7.08 -0.56 13.49
N SER A 123 6.92 -0.93 14.77
CA SER A 123 5.62 -1.15 15.40
C SER A 123 4.77 0.12 15.54
N ARG A 124 5.34 1.31 15.25
CA ARG A 124 4.61 2.58 15.29
C ARG A 124 3.39 2.63 14.35
N ILE A 125 3.43 1.85 13.26
CA ILE A 125 2.31 1.71 12.31
C ILE A 125 1.57 0.37 12.48
N ASP A 126 1.68 -0.25 13.65
CA ASP A 126 0.93 -1.47 13.95
C ASP A 126 -0.53 -1.13 14.23
N HIS A 127 -1.45 -1.77 13.50
CA HIS A 127 -2.88 -1.51 13.63
C HIS A 127 -3.45 -1.81 15.03
N THR A 128 -2.86 -2.77 15.74
CA THR A 128 -3.31 -3.19 17.08
C THR A 128 -2.86 -2.25 18.18
N LEU A 129 -1.78 -1.49 17.93
CA LEU A 129 -1.25 -0.49 18.86
C LEU A 129 -1.81 0.89 18.52
N GLU A 130 -1.93 1.20 17.24
CA GLU A 130 -2.26 2.53 16.72
C GLU A 130 -3.32 2.40 15.61
N PHE A 131 -4.59 2.29 16.03
CA PHE A 131 -5.71 2.14 15.09
C PHE A 131 -5.74 3.29 14.08
N GLY A 132 -5.86 2.97 12.80
CA GLY A 132 -5.87 3.96 11.73
C GLY A 132 -4.49 4.46 11.30
N TRP A 133 -3.39 3.84 11.75
CA TRP A 133 -2.03 4.20 11.32
C TRP A 133 -1.35 3.18 10.41
N SER A 134 -1.94 1.99 10.26
CA SER A 134 -1.34 0.90 9.51
C SER A 134 -1.48 1.05 8.00
N ARG A 135 -0.54 0.46 7.26
CA ARG A 135 -0.75 0.10 5.86
C ARG A 135 -1.94 -0.85 5.71
N TRP A 136 -2.47 -0.96 4.50
CA TRP A 136 -3.56 -1.88 4.16
C TRP A 136 -3.16 -2.85 3.06
N LEU A 137 -3.60 -4.09 3.17
CA LEU A 137 -3.54 -5.09 2.11
C LEU A 137 -4.87 -5.10 1.35
N ALA A 138 -4.80 -5.44 0.07
CA ALA A 138 -5.96 -5.54 -0.79
C ALA A 138 -5.83 -6.67 -1.82
N ARG A 139 -6.98 -7.27 -2.14
CA ARG A 139 -7.18 -8.12 -3.31
C ARG A 139 -7.63 -7.29 -4.50
N VAL A 140 -7.35 -7.79 -5.71
CA VAL A 140 -7.83 -7.19 -6.95
C VAL A 140 -9.14 -7.87 -7.35
N LEU A 141 -10.17 -7.06 -7.61
CA LEU A 141 -11.48 -7.52 -8.10
C LEU A 141 -11.62 -7.31 -9.61
N VAL A 142 -11.03 -6.24 -10.13
CA VAL A 142 -10.96 -5.92 -11.56
C VAL A 142 -9.54 -5.47 -11.88
N GLU A 143 -8.88 -6.20 -12.78
CA GLU A 143 -7.56 -5.87 -13.33
C GLU A 143 -7.66 -4.65 -14.24
N GLY A 144 -6.54 -3.97 -14.47
CA GLY A 144 -6.49 -2.84 -15.38
C GLY A 144 -5.25 -1.99 -15.22
N LYS A 145 -5.19 -0.91 -16.01
CA LYS A 145 -4.11 0.06 -15.92
C LYS A 145 -4.44 1.16 -14.91
N ILE A 146 -3.42 1.57 -14.17
CA ILE A 146 -3.46 2.77 -13.32
C ILE A 146 -2.28 3.68 -13.64
N SER A 147 -2.46 4.97 -13.41
CA SER A 147 -1.45 6.02 -13.55
C SER A 147 -1.44 6.94 -12.34
N VAL A 148 -0.27 7.49 -12.00
CA VAL A 148 -0.16 8.53 -10.98
C VAL A 148 -1.10 9.68 -11.31
N GLY A 149 -1.82 10.18 -10.30
CA GLY A 149 -2.85 11.20 -10.46
C GLY A 149 -4.27 10.64 -10.67
N ASP A 150 -4.43 9.32 -10.85
CA ASP A 150 -5.76 8.71 -10.93
C ASP A 150 -6.60 9.01 -9.70
N SER A 151 -7.88 9.29 -9.94
CA SER A 151 -8.86 9.48 -8.88
C SER A 151 -9.12 8.17 -8.15
N ILE A 152 -9.21 8.26 -6.83
CA ILE A 152 -9.56 7.15 -5.97
C ILE A 152 -10.95 7.40 -5.38
N SER A 153 -11.82 6.39 -5.45
CA SER A 153 -13.14 6.49 -4.84
C SER A 153 -13.61 5.18 -4.24
N PHE A 154 -14.30 5.27 -3.11
CA PHE A 154 -14.92 4.12 -2.46
C PHE A 154 -16.24 3.78 -3.12
N LEU A 155 -16.42 2.49 -3.40
CA LEU A 155 -17.65 1.95 -3.96
C LEU A 155 -18.56 1.52 -2.81
N SER A 156 -19.82 1.96 -2.84
CA SER A 156 -20.89 1.56 -1.93
C SER A 156 -21.35 0.13 -2.17
#